data_AF-A0A2M8AGU9-F1
#
_entry.id   AF-A0A2M8AGU9-F1
#
_cell.length_a   1.000
_cell.length_b   1.000
_cell.length_c   1.000
_cell.angle_alpha   90.00
_cell.angle_beta   90.00
_cell.angle_gamma   90.00
#
_symmetry.space_group_name_H-M   'P 1'
#
loop_
_entity.id
_entity.type
_entity.pdbx_description
1 polymer ?
#
loop_
_entity_poly.entity_id
_entity_poly.type
_entity_poly.pdbx_seq_one_letter_code
_entity_poly.pdbx_strand_id
1 'polypeptide(L)'
;ACYDAQLAPCNTCTPYFTSTEMERFRNTLTKNIYYTNATGGHFHNTVNGSDNGFAGGEDCSPNCPTDYMWKEVTNWMPLYQFDGNSTPNVYDVLLQHTIGAISPTNPNPIVGGQGFLGLSEVVKAQWDKECVNLKLYNRKNVYDQDFNVKNSIVVAPQLTDNFNQLNANSFADPLITDNKFTIEPNVPVNMVAGERIELLPGFETKTGANFTASINSSACTNGLRIGYTNNTDEKPYRSLSSTIPMDSVVRFVNDFEITANDLPITFNIYPNPNSGQFTIELENVATNSSIEIYDGLGKKIVSKVMATNKTEIDISMQPKGIYLVKVVNGNTVVTNKIVYQ
;
A
#
# COMPACT_ATOMS: atom_id res chain seq x y z
N ALA A 1 -14.54 -25.75 -15.92
CA ALA A 1 -13.30 -25.75 -16.71
C ALA A 1 -13.53 -24.90 -17.96
N CYS A 2 -12.62 -23.96 -18.26
CA CYS A 2 -12.71 -22.94 -19.33
C CYS A 2 -13.41 -21.60 -19.00
N TYR A 3 -13.05 -20.97 -17.88
CA TYR A 3 -13.06 -19.48 -17.81
C TYR A 3 -11.64 -18.90 -17.77
N ASP A 4 -10.62 -19.72 -17.46
CA ASP A 4 -9.19 -19.36 -17.55
C ASP A 4 -8.64 -19.27 -18.99
N ALA A 5 -9.44 -19.58 -20.00
CA ALA A 5 -8.95 -19.67 -21.39
C ALA A 5 -9.00 -18.35 -22.18
N GLN A 6 -9.55 -17.26 -21.62
CA GLN A 6 -9.63 -15.96 -22.33
C GLN A 6 -8.76 -14.85 -21.72
N LEU A 7 -8.07 -15.11 -20.61
CA LEU A 7 -7.12 -14.16 -20.00
C LEU A 7 -5.72 -14.75 -19.81
N ALA A 8 -5.47 -15.99 -20.27
CA ALA A 8 -4.10 -16.41 -20.52
C ALA A 8 -3.54 -15.49 -21.62
N PRO A 9 -2.45 -14.73 -21.40
CA PRO A 9 -1.79 -14.03 -22.48
C PRO A 9 -1.36 -15.09 -23.49
N CYS A 10 -2.12 -15.21 -24.57
CA CYS A 10 -1.72 -16.00 -25.71
C CYS A 10 -0.54 -15.26 -26.33
N ASN A 11 0.68 -15.58 -25.87
CA ASN A 11 1.94 -14.98 -26.33
C ASN A 11 2.18 -15.17 -27.84
N THR A 12 1.28 -15.88 -28.52
CA THR A 12 1.31 -16.21 -29.96
C THR A 12 0.10 -15.68 -30.73
N CYS A 13 -0.85 -15.01 -30.08
CA CYS A 13 -2.04 -14.48 -30.74
C CYS A 13 -1.78 -13.03 -31.17
N THR A 14 -1.98 -12.73 -32.45
CA THR A 14 -1.99 -11.34 -32.92
C THR A 14 -3.15 -10.61 -32.24
N PRO A 15 -2.91 -9.53 -31.48
CA PRO A 15 -3.97 -8.79 -30.82
C PRO A 15 -4.92 -8.19 -31.87
N TYR A 16 -6.22 -8.21 -31.57
CA TYR A 16 -7.25 -7.63 -32.46
C TYR A 16 -7.06 -6.13 -32.72
N PHE A 17 -6.51 -5.43 -31.73
CA PHE A 17 -6.20 -4.00 -31.80
C PHE A 17 -4.71 -3.77 -31.58
N THR A 18 -4.17 -2.80 -32.32
CA THR A 18 -2.80 -2.31 -32.15
C THR A 18 -2.68 -1.50 -30.85
N SER A 19 -1.45 -1.32 -30.35
CA SER A 19 -1.18 -0.47 -29.18
C SER A 19 -1.70 0.96 -29.39
N THR A 20 -1.52 1.51 -30.59
CA THR A 20 -2.03 2.84 -30.97
C THR A 20 -3.55 2.92 -30.88
N GLU A 21 -4.27 1.86 -31.29
CA GLU A 21 -5.73 1.81 -31.15
C GLU A 21 -6.16 1.69 -29.69
N MET A 22 -5.45 0.91 -28.89
CA MET A 22 -5.69 0.81 -27.44
C MET A 22 -5.45 2.16 -26.73
N GLU A 23 -4.42 2.91 -27.11
CA GLU A 23 -4.21 4.28 -26.64
C GLU A 23 -5.34 5.23 -27.07
N ARG A 24 -5.91 5.06 -28.26
CA ARG A 24 -7.08 5.83 -28.69
C ARG A 24 -8.29 5.51 -27.82
N PHE A 25 -8.57 4.23 -27.52
CA PHE A 25 -9.64 3.86 -26.60
C PHE A 25 -9.43 4.45 -25.20
N ARG A 26 -8.20 4.39 -24.68
CA ARG A 26 -7.82 5.02 -23.42
C ARG A 26 -8.07 6.53 -23.42
N ASN A 27 -7.69 7.22 -24.50
CA ASN A 27 -7.93 8.65 -24.67
C ASN A 27 -9.42 8.99 -24.78
N THR A 28 -10.21 8.18 -25.48
CA THR A 28 -11.67 8.36 -25.54
C THR A 28 -12.29 8.32 -24.14
N LEU A 29 -11.90 7.34 -23.31
CA LEU A 29 -12.38 7.25 -21.93
C LEU A 29 -12.00 8.50 -21.12
N THR A 30 -10.72 8.88 -21.15
CA THR A 30 -10.17 9.93 -20.26
C THR A 30 -10.42 11.36 -20.71
N LYS A 31 -10.69 11.60 -22.00
CA LYS A 31 -10.81 12.95 -22.59
C LYS A 31 -12.18 13.26 -23.17
N ASN A 32 -12.95 12.25 -23.59
CA ASN A 32 -14.27 12.46 -24.16
C ASN A 32 -15.38 12.04 -23.21
N ILE A 33 -15.24 10.86 -22.59
CA ILE A 33 -16.30 10.26 -21.77
C ILE A 33 -16.24 10.77 -20.32
N TYR A 34 -15.03 10.84 -19.76
CA TYR A 34 -14.79 11.35 -18.43
C TYR A 34 -14.57 12.87 -18.44
N TYR A 35 -15.15 13.56 -17.46
CA TYR A 35 -14.95 14.98 -17.24
C TYR A 35 -14.88 15.30 -15.75
N THR A 36 -14.35 16.47 -15.42
CA THR A 36 -14.28 16.96 -14.04
C THR A 36 -14.98 18.31 -13.94
N ASN A 37 -15.75 18.51 -12.87
CA ASN A 37 -16.35 19.80 -12.54
C ASN A 37 -16.11 20.14 -11.05
N ALA A 38 -16.79 21.18 -10.54
CA ALA A 38 -16.65 21.62 -9.15
C ALA A 38 -17.04 20.56 -8.09
N THR A 39 -17.82 19.53 -8.46
CA THR A 39 -18.25 18.47 -7.54
C THR A 39 -17.46 17.18 -7.67
N GLY A 40 -16.48 17.12 -8.58
CA GLY A 40 -15.56 15.97 -8.74
C GLY A 40 -15.50 15.43 -10.16
N GLY A 41 -15.07 14.17 -10.26
CA GLY A 41 -15.00 13.43 -11.51
C GLY A 41 -16.33 12.77 -11.87
N HIS A 42 -16.75 12.91 -13.12
CA HIS A 42 -18.02 12.42 -13.64
C HIS A 42 -17.82 11.75 -15.00
N PHE A 43 -18.80 10.94 -15.38
CA PHE A 43 -18.89 10.36 -16.71
C PHE A 43 -20.12 10.93 -17.41
N HIS A 44 -19.97 11.26 -18.69
CA HIS A 44 -21.13 11.59 -19.54
C HIS A 44 -22.10 10.41 -19.62
N ASN A 45 -23.35 10.63 -20.02
CA ASN A 45 -24.32 9.54 -20.15
C ASN A 45 -24.13 8.68 -21.41
N THR A 46 -23.33 9.15 -22.37
CA THR A 46 -23.11 8.48 -23.67
C THR A 46 -21.63 8.28 -23.97
N VAL A 47 -21.31 7.29 -24.80
CA VAL A 47 -19.92 6.98 -25.20
C VAL A 47 -19.29 8.03 -26.11
N ASN A 48 -20.09 8.96 -26.66
CA ASN A 48 -19.61 10.06 -27.50
C ASN A 48 -19.20 11.30 -26.68
N GLY A 49 -19.38 11.28 -25.35
CA GLY A 49 -19.04 12.41 -24.48
C GLY A 49 -20.12 13.49 -24.40
N SER A 50 -21.40 13.13 -24.59
CA SER A 50 -22.51 14.07 -24.47
C SER A 50 -23.55 13.63 -23.43
N ASP A 51 -24.17 14.62 -22.83
CA ASP A 51 -25.35 14.45 -21.95
C ASP A 51 -26.65 14.86 -22.66
N ASN A 52 -26.54 15.30 -23.91
CA ASN A 52 -27.65 15.86 -24.68
C ASN A 52 -28.46 14.75 -25.34
N GLY A 53 -29.60 14.40 -24.75
CA GLY A 53 -30.58 13.47 -25.35
C GLY A 53 -31.07 12.37 -24.42
N PHE A 54 -30.47 12.22 -23.23
CA PHE A 54 -30.94 11.26 -22.23
C PHE A 54 -30.66 11.77 -20.81
N ALA A 55 -31.72 12.19 -20.10
CA ALA A 55 -31.66 12.51 -18.68
C ALA A 55 -31.75 11.19 -17.91
N GLY A 56 -30.60 10.68 -17.49
CA GLY A 56 -30.42 9.34 -16.92
C GLY A 56 -31.54 8.87 -15.99
N GLY A 57 -32.02 7.68 -16.30
CA GLY A 57 -32.69 6.77 -15.38
C GLY A 57 -32.28 5.36 -15.75
N GLU A 58 -32.24 4.46 -14.78
CA GLU A 58 -32.01 3.01 -14.96
C GLU A 58 -33.09 2.34 -15.85
N ASP A 59 -34.11 3.11 -16.24
CA ASP A 59 -35.32 2.70 -16.95
C ASP A 59 -35.32 3.03 -18.46
N CYS A 60 -34.17 3.07 -19.14
CA CYS A 60 -34.17 3.23 -20.61
C CYS A 60 -34.68 1.98 -21.36
N SER A 61 -34.97 0.89 -20.64
CA SER A 61 -35.53 -0.34 -21.18
C SER A 61 -36.96 -0.13 -21.71
N PRO A 62 -37.29 -0.52 -22.96
CA PRO A 62 -36.49 -1.31 -23.89
C PRO A 62 -35.73 -0.50 -24.97
N ASN A 63 -35.84 0.83 -24.99
CA ASN A 63 -35.40 1.69 -26.10
C ASN A 63 -34.27 2.66 -25.69
N CYS A 64 -33.18 2.12 -25.16
CA CYS A 64 -31.99 2.91 -24.87
C CYS A 64 -31.32 3.37 -26.18
N PRO A 65 -30.78 4.62 -26.23
CA PRO A 65 -29.88 5.02 -27.31
C PRO A 65 -28.72 4.02 -27.45
N THR A 66 -28.32 3.74 -28.69
CA THR A 66 -27.22 2.81 -28.98
C THR A 66 -25.87 3.27 -28.42
N ASP A 67 -25.73 4.57 -28.18
CA ASP A 67 -24.54 5.20 -27.61
C ASP A 67 -24.64 5.44 -26.10
N TYR A 68 -25.70 4.94 -25.44
CA TYR A 68 -25.81 5.00 -23.99
C TYR A 68 -24.67 4.24 -23.32
N MET A 69 -24.02 4.87 -22.36
CA MET A 69 -22.94 4.27 -21.61
C MET A 69 -23.43 3.73 -20.26
N TRP A 70 -23.42 2.41 -20.16
CA TRP A 70 -23.55 1.71 -18.89
C TRP A 70 -22.29 1.91 -18.06
N LYS A 71 -22.41 2.56 -16.90
CA LYS A 71 -21.27 2.93 -16.05
C LYS A 71 -20.60 1.68 -15.47
N GLU A 72 -21.35 0.59 -15.32
CA GLU A 72 -20.87 -0.74 -14.95
C GLU A 72 -19.76 -1.24 -15.88
N VAL A 73 -19.79 -0.84 -17.16
CA VAL A 73 -18.80 -1.21 -18.19
C VAL A 73 -17.47 -0.50 -17.95
N THR A 74 -17.45 0.62 -17.23
CA THR A 74 -16.18 1.33 -16.95
C THR A 74 -15.25 0.49 -16.07
N ASN A 75 -15.79 -0.40 -15.24
CA ASN A 75 -15.00 -1.33 -14.44
C ASN A 75 -14.40 -2.48 -15.28
N TRP A 76 -14.75 -2.61 -16.56
CA TRP A 76 -14.30 -3.69 -17.46
C TRP A 76 -13.15 -3.29 -18.38
N MET A 77 -12.53 -2.14 -18.13
CA MET A 77 -11.56 -1.58 -19.06
C MET A 77 -10.14 -1.68 -18.48
N PRO A 78 -9.35 -2.71 -18.84
CA PRO A 78 -7.93 -2.80 -18.49
C PRO A 78 -7.07 -1.78 -19.28
N LEU A 79 -7.65 -0.62 -19.62
CA LEU A 79 -6.99 0.45 -20.37
C LEU A 79 -5.91 1.15 -19.55
N TYR A 80 -5.84 0.90 -18.24
CA TYR A 80 -4.78 1.39 -17.35
C TYR A 80 -3.37 0.93 -17.76
N GLN A 81 -3.27 -0.17 -18.52
CA GLN A 81 -2.02 -0.65 -19.09
C GLN A 81 -1.49 0.27 -20.20
N PHE A 82 -2.38 1.05 -20.82
CA PHE A 82 -2.09 2.02 -21.88
C PHE A 82 -2.12 3.47 -21.36
N ASP A 83 -2.13 3.65 -20.03
CA ASP A 83 -1.90 4.95 -19.41
C ASP A 83 -0.49 5.43 -19.77
N GLY A 84 -0.41 6.68 -20.20
CA GLY A 84 0.85 7.35 -20.52
C GLY A 84 1.17 8.44 -19.51
N ASN A 85 2.01 9.40 -19.89
CA ASN A 85 2.38 10.52 -19.01
C ASN A 85 1.31 11.62 -18.92
N SER A 86 0.19 11.49 -19.64
CA SER A 86 -0.85 12.51 -19.72
C SER A 86 -2.01 12.17 -18.79
N THR A 87 -2.35 13.09 -17.89
CA THR A 87 -3.50 12.97 -16.99
C THR A 87 -4.83 13.38 -17.65
N PRO A 88 -5.99 12.88 -17.18
CA PRO A 88 -6.13 11.88 -16.12
C PRO A 88 -5.82 10.47 -16.64
N ASN A 89 -5.26 9.63 -15.78
CA ASN A 89 -5.03 8.22 -16.07
C ASN A 89 -6.32 7.42 -15.86
N VAL A 90 -6.52 6.36 -16.64
CA VAL A 90 -7.65 5.46 -16.46
C VAL A 90 -7.62 4.81 -15.08
N TYR A 91 -6.43 4.41 -14.62
CA TYR A 91 -6.28 3.84 -13.28
C TYR A 91 -6.91 4.74 -12.20
N ASP A 92 -6.53 6.02 -12.19
CA ASP A 92 -6.96 7.00 -11.20
C ASP A 92 -8.47 7.27 -11.30
N VAL A 93 -8.98 7.38 -12.52
CA VAL A 93 -10.39 7.62 -12.81
C VAL A 93 -11.27 6.46 -12.31
N LEU A 94 -10.89 5.23 -12.65
CA LEU A 94 -11.66 4.04 -12.26
C LEU A 94 -11.57 3.78 -10.76
N LEU A 95 -10.39 3.93 -10.15
CA LEU A 95 -10.23 3.75 -8.72
C LEU A 95 -11.14 4.72 -7.93
N GLN A 96 -11.18 6.00 -8.33
CA GLN A 96 -12.08 6.98 -7.72
C GLN A 96 -13.56 6.63 -7.91
N HIS A 97 -13.94 6.21 -9.12
CA HIS A 97 -15.31 5.79 -9.40
C HIS A 97 -15.73 4.59 -8.53
N THR A 98 -14.88 3.57 -8.45
CA THR A 98 -15.14 2.37 -7.65
C THR A 98 -15.21 2.69 -6.16
N ILE A 99 -14.33 3.55 -5.62
CA ILE A 99 -14.40 4.01 -4.23
C ILE A 99 -15.73 4.71 -3.95
N GLY A 100 -16.20 5.54 -4.87
CA GLY A 100 -17.51 6.17 -4.77
C GLY A 100 -18.65 5.16 -4.72
N ALA A 101 -18.61 4.13 -5.59
CA ALA A 101 -19.64 3.11 -5.68
C ALA A 101 -19.73 2.21 -4.43
N ILE A 102 -18.59 1.89 -3.80
CA ILE A 102 -18.54 1.09 -2.57
C ILE A 102 -18.67 1.91 -1.29
N SER A 103 -18.86 3.23 -1.40
CA SER A 103 -18.95 4.10 -0.23
C SER A 103 -20.21 3.78 0.60
N PRO A 104 -20.09 3.56 1.92
CA PRO A 104 -21.22 3.21 2.78
C PRO A 104 -22.25 4.33 2.92
N THR A 105 -21.93 5.57 2.53
CA THR A 105 -22.84 6.73 2.65
C THR A 105 -23.78 6.88 1.46
N ASN A 106 -23.46 6.29 0.30
CA ASN A 106 -24.32 6.26 -0.88
C ASN A 106 -23.87 5.13 -1.83
N PRO A 107 -24.10 3.86 -1.45
CA PRO A 107 -23.62 2.74 -2.24
C PRO A 107 -24.43 2.69 -3.54
N ASN A 108 -23.77 2.86 -4.68
CA ASN A 108 -24.35 2.42 -5.94
C ASN A 108 -24.05 0.91 -6.02
N PRO A 109 -25.05 0.04 -5.85
CA PRO A 109 -24.77 -1.34 -5.47
C PRO A 109 -24.03 -2.03 -6.61
N ILE A 110 -22.80 -2.50 -6.34
CA ILE A 110 -22.09 -3.39 -7.26
C ILE A 110 -22.85 -4.71 -7.27
N VAL A 111 -23.72 -4.88 -8.26
CA VAL A 111 -24.61 -6.04 -8.38
C VAL A 111 -24.42 -6.76 -9.71
N GLY A 112 -24.79 -8.04 -9.72
CA GLY A 112 -24.66 -8.91 -10.88
C GLY A 112 -23.22 -9.33 -11.15
N GLY A 113 -23.06 -10.40 -11.94
CA GLY A 113 -21.73 -10.93 -12.27
C GLY A 113 -20.81 -9.91 -12.94
N GLN A 114 -21.39 -8.95 -13.67
CA GLN A 114 -20.64 -7.91 -14.36
C GLN A 114 -20.03 -6.89 -13.40
N GLY A 115 -20.78 -6.44 -12.40
CA GLY A 115 -20.26 -5.53 -11.37
C GLY A 115 -19.09 -6.16 -10.60
N PHE A 116 -19.22 -7.42 -10.20
CA PHE A 116 -18.15 -8.14 -9.47
C PHE A 116 -16.90 -8.38 -10.34
N LEU A 117 -17.09 -8.75 -11.61
CA LEU A 117 -15.97 -8.87 -12.54
C LEU A 117 -15.23 -7.54 -12.65
N GLY A 118 -15.96 -6.43 -12.77
CA GLY A 118 -15.34 -5.12 -12.86
C GLY A 118 -14.58 -4.70 -11.61
N LEU A 119 -15.16 -4.95 -10.43
CA LEU A 119 -14.46 -4.73 -9.16
C LEU A 119 -13.15 -5.55 -9.11
N SER A 120 -13.17 -6.79 -9.59
CA SER A 120 -11.96 -7.63 -9.62
C SER A 120 -10.86 -7.07 -10.53
N GLU A 121 -11.22 -6.47 -11.67
CA GLU A 121 -10.26 -5.83 -12.57
C GLU A 121 -9.66 -4.55 -11.98
N VAL A 122 -10.45 -3.75 -11.25
CA VAL A 122 -9.94 -2.57 -10.54
C VAL A 122 -8.99 -2.98 -9.41
N VAL A 123 -9.32 -4.03 -8.65
CA VAL A 123 -8.43 -4.59 -7.61
C VAL A 123 -7.15 -5.13 -8.23
N LYS A 124 -7.22 -5.82 -9.37
CA LYS A 124 -6.03 -6.28 -10.11
C LYS A 124 -5.17 -5.10 -10.57
N ALA A 125 -5.77 -4.06 -11.13
CA ALA A 125 -5.06 -2.85 -11.53
C ALA A 125 -4.38 -2.18 -10.33
N GLN A 126 -5.04 -2.15 -9.17
CA GLN A 126 -4.46 -1.65 -7.93
C GLN A 126 -3.23 -2.47 -7.52
N TRP A 127 -3.33 -3.80 -7.56
CA TRP A 127 -2.20 -4.68 -7.28
C TRP A 127 -1.04 -4.48 -8.26
N ASP A 128 -1.32 -4.20 -9.53
CA ASP A 128 -0.32 -3.96 -10.57
C ASP A 128 0.34 -2.58 -10.45
N LYS A 129 -0.39 -1.54 -10.02
CA LYS A 129 0.11 -0.16 -9.97
C LYS A 129 0.62 0.27 -8.60
N GLU A 130 0.04 -0.22 -7.51
CA GLU A 130 0.38 0.23 -6.16
C GLU A 130 1.34 -0.72 -5.44
N CYS A 131 2.07 -0.15 -4.49
CA CYS A 131 2.90 -0.92 -3.55
C CYS A 131 2.03 -1.31 -2.35
N VAL A 132 1.18 -2.32 -2.53
CA VAL A 132 0.22 -2.73 -1.49
C VAL A 132 0.91 -3.36 -0.28
N ASN A 133 0.37 -3.05 0.91
CA ASN A 133 0.67 -3.75 2.16
C ASN A 133 -0.47 -4.72 2.45
N LEU A 134 -0.14 -5.86 3.06
CA LEU A 134 -1.13 -6.82 3.53
C LEU A 134 -1.02 -6.99 5.04
N LYS A 135 -2.13 -6.72 5.73
CA LYS A 135 -2.27 -7.03 7.14
C LYS A 135 -3.26 -8.19 7.29
N LEU A 136 -2.84 -9.23 7.99
CA LEU A 136 -3.60 -10.46 8.22
C LEU A 136 -3.98 -10.54 9.70
N TYR A 137 -5.24 -10.83 9.99
CA TYR A 137 -5.76 -11.00 11.35
C TYR A 137 -6.04 -12.48 11.65
N ASN A 138 -7.18 -12.79 12.27
CA ASN A 138 -7.59 -14.14 12.62
C ASN A 138 -7.65 -15.01 11.37
N ARG A 139 -6.96 -16.15 11.41
CA ARG A 139 -6.95 -17.12 10.32
C ARG A 139 -6.58 -18.51 10.79
N LYS A 140 -7.27 -19.51 10.25
CA LYS A 140 -6.90 -20.92 10.38
C LYS A 140 -6.60 -21.47 9.00
N ASN A 141 -5.33 -21.62 8.68
CA ASN A 141 -4.91 -22.12 7.38
C ASN A 141 -5.04 -23.65 7.37
N VAL A 142 -6.10 -24.15 6.74
CA VAL A 142 -6.40 -25.59 6.56
C VAL A 142 -6.23 -26.08 5.12
N TYR A 143 -5.77 -25.19 4.23
CA TYR A 143 -5.49 -25.44 2.82
C TYR A 143 -4.37 -24.51 2.36
N ASP A 144 -3.73 -24.88 1.25
CA ASP A 144 -2.61 -24.16 0.62
C ASP A 144 -2.96 -22.70 0.39
N GLN A 145 -2.14 -21.79 0.94
CA GLN A 145 -2.37 -20.35 0.83
C GLN A 145 -1.07 -19.58 0.77
N ASP A 146 -0.88 -18.88 -0.36
CA ASP A 146 0.26 -18.02 -0.58
C ASP A 146 -0.13 -16.55 -0.41
N PHE A 147 0.73 -15.80 0.27
CA PHE A 147 0.61 -14.36 0.46
C PHE A 147 1.81 -13.69 -0.19
N ASN A 148 1.60 -13.10 -1.37
CA ASN A 148 2.63 -12.38 -2.10
C ASN A 148 2.24 -10.92 -2.20
N VAL A 149 3.06 -10.00 -1.70
CA VAL A 149 2.82 -8.55 -1.81
C VAL A 149 4.09 -7.79 -2.14
N LYS A 150 3.92 -6.63 -2.77
CA LYS A 150 5.02 -5.79 -3.22
C LYS A 150 5.79 -5.09 -2.10
N ASN A 151 5.15 -4.79 -0.96
CA ASN A 151 5.79 -4.04 0.12
C ASN A 151 5.91 -4.83 1.43
N SER A 152 4.90 -4.81 2.31
CA SER A 152 5.01 -5.48 3.62
C SER A 152 3.83 -6.40 3.96
N ILE A 153 4.12 -7.51 4.63
CA ILE A 153 3.14 -8.38 5.28
C ILE A 153 3.23 -8.17 6.80
N VAL A 154 2.08 -8.01 7.45
CA VAL A 154 1.98 -7.98 8.92
C VAL A 154 0.91 -8.96 9.36
N VAL A 155 1.28 -9.97 10.13
CA VAL A 155 0.34 -10.92 10.75
C VAL A 155 0.10 -10.49 12.18
N ALA A 156 -1.10 -9.99 12.46
CA ALA A 156 -1.44 -9.29 13.70
C ALA A 156 -2.84 -9.68 14.22
N PRO A 157 -3.11 -10.96 14.51
CA PRO A 157 -4.44 -11.42 14.91
C PRO A 157 -4.93 -10.81 16.24
N GLN A 158 -4.02 -10.35 17.10
CA GLN A 158 -4.35 -9.71 18.37
C GLN A 158 -4.43 -8.17 18.30
N LEU A 159 -4.15 -7.57 17.13
CA LEU A 159 -4.23 -6.11 16.96
C LEU A 159 -5.67 -5.67 16.79
N THR A 160 -6.09 -4.68 17.57
CA THR A 160 -7.37 -3.99 17.40
C THR A 160 -7.20 -2.72 16.60
N ASP A 161 -8.00 -2.56 15.55
CA ASP A 161 -8.08 -1.35 14.73
C ASP A 161 -9.43 -1.28 14.00
N ASN A 162 -9.56 -0.38 13.02
CA ASN A 162 -10.81 -0.21 12.26
C ASN A 162 -11.24 -1.46 11.47
N PHE A 163 -10.35 -2.45 11.29
CA PHE A 163 -10.63 -3.66 10.51
C PHE A 163 -10.71 -4.91 11.37
N ASN A 164 -10.20 -4.90 12.61
CA ASN A 164 -10.23 -6.07 13.49
C ASN A 164 -10.53 -5.69 14.94
N GLN A 165 -11.39 -6.49 15.57
CA GLN A 165 -11.64 -6.47 17.00
C GLN A 165 -11.28 -7.83 17.58
N LEU A 166 -10.97 -7.86 18.88
CA LEU A 166 -10.74 -9.13 19.55
C LEU A 166 -12.01 -9.99 19.47
N ASN A 167 -11.82 -11.26 19.17
CA ASN A 167 -12.85 -12.27 19.00
C ASN A 167 -13.76 -12.07 17.78
N ALA A 168 -13.36 -11.20 16.84
CA ALA A 168 -14.01 -11.09 15.55
C ALA A 168 -13.80 -12.36 14.72
N ASN A 169 -14.76 -12.66 13.85
CA ASN A 169 -14.66 -13.75 12.89
C ASN A 169 -13.43 -13.56 11.98
N SER A 170 -12.75 -14.65 11.64
CA SER A 170 -11.72 -14.64 10.61
C SER A 170 -12.28 -14.21 9.25
N PHE A 171 -11.44 -13.57 8.46
CA PHE A 171 -11.78 -13.08 7.12
C PHE A 171 -11.95 -14.20 6.07
N ALA A 172 -11.52 -15.41 6.40
CA ALA A 172 -11.68 -16.57 5.53
C ALA A 172 -12.01 -17.81 6.33
N ASP A 173 -12.60 -18.77 5.62
CA ASP A 173 -12.93 -20.07 6.18
C ASP A 173 -11.70 -20.91 6.53
N PRO A 174 -11.82 -21.75 7.57
CA PRO A 174 -12.97 -21.85 8.47
C PRO A 174 -13.09 -20.62 9.39
N LEU A 175 -14.32 -20.15 9.60
CA LEU A 175 -14.60 -19.05 10.53
C LEU A 175 -14.15 -19.42 11.95
N ILE A 176 -13.19 -18.66 12.47
CA ILE A 176 -12.72 -18.74 13.85
C ILE A 176 -12.88 -17.39 14.53
N THR A 177 -13.02 -17.40 15.85
CA THR A 177 -13.01 -16.18 16.69
C THR A 177 -11.77 -16.12 17.59
N ASP A 178 -10.96 -17.18 17.62
CA ASP A 178 -9.70 -17.11 18.36
C ASP A 178 -8.80 -16.03 17.75
N ASN A 179 -8.19 -15.19 18.59
CA ASN A 179 -7.26 -14.14 18.20
C ASN A 179 -5.90 -14.71 17.76
N LYS A 180 -5.93 -15.56 16.75
CA LYS A 180 -4.82 -16.38 16.28
C LYS A 180 -4.75 -16.46 14.76
N PHE A 181 -3.51 -16.50 14.28
CA PHE A 181 -3.19 -16.92 12.94
C PHE A 181 -2.49 -18.27 13.05
N THR A 182 -3.19 -19.34 12.67
CA THR A 182 -2.72 -20.73 12.81
C THR A 182 -2.44 -21.36 11.45
N ILE A 183 -1.36 -22.14 11.36
CA ILE A 183 -1.04 -22.98 10.20
C ILE A 183 -1.13 -24.43 10.62
N GLU A 184 -2.07 -25.18 10.03
CA GLU A 184 -2.29 -26.59 10.33
C GLU A 184 -1.17 -27.49 9.74
N PRO A 185 -0.99 -28.72 10.27
CA PRO A 185 0.00 -29.66 9.75
C PRO A 185 -0.19 -29.97 8.26
N ASN A 186 0.91 -30.11 7.52
CA ASN A 186 0.95 -30.37 6.08
C ASN A 186 0.27 -29.31 5.21
N VAL A 187 -0.04 -28.12 5.74
CA VAL A 187 -0.55 -26.99 4.97
C VAL A 187 0.63 -26.09 4.58
N PRO A 188 0.93 -25.94 3.27
CA PRO A 188 1.92 -24.98 2.80
C PRO A 188 1.36 -23.56 2.85
N VAL A 189 2.13 -22.68 3.48
CA VAL A 189 1.88 -21.23 3.51
C VAL A 189 3.17 -20.52 3.16
N ASN A 190 3.19 -19.86 2.01
CA ASN A 190 4.35 -19.09 1.56
C ASN A 190 4.06 -17.60 1.66
N MET A 191 4.90 -16.87 2.40
CA MET A 191 4.84 -15.42 2.51
C MET A 191 6.01 -14.79 1.77
N VAL A 192 5.69 -13.92 0.81
CA VAL A 192 6.66 -13.17 0.02
C VAL A 192 6.33 -11.68 0.13
N ALA A 193 7.28 -10.89 0.61
CA ALA A 193 7.14 -9.43 0.71
C ALA A 193 8.36 -8.73 0.10
N GLY A 194 8.20 -7.47 -0.31
CA GLY A 194 9.31 -6.69 -0.87
C GLY A 194 10.26 -6.09 0.17
N GLU A 195 9.73 -5.68 1.31
CA GLU A 195 10.46 -4.94 2.33
C GLU A 195 10.57 -5.73 3.63
N ARG A 196 9.44 -6.17 4.18
CA ARG A 196 9.41 -6.86 5.48
C ARG A 196 8.19 -7.75 5.69
N ILE A 197 8.36 -8.74 6.55
CA ILE A 197 7.30 -9.61 7.07
C ILE A 197 7.36 -9.54 8.60
N GLU A 198 6.27 -9.12 9.23
CA GLU A 198 6.14 -9.02 10.69
C GLU A 198 5.15 -10.07 11.19
N LEU A 199 5.60 -10.94 12.09
CA LEU A 199 4.75 -11.94 12.75
C LEU A 199 4.57 -11.52 14.21
N LEU A 200 3.41 -10.94 14.52
CA LEU A 200 3.08 -10.43 15.85
C LEU A 200 2.41 -11.51 16.72
N PRO A 201 2.21 -11.25 18.04
CA PRO A 201 1.58 -12.20 18.95
C PRO A 201 0.26 -12.78 18.42
N GLY A 202 0.10 -14.10 18.62
CA GLY A 202 -1.02 -14.89 18.10
C GLY A 202 -0.72 -15.61 16.78
N PHE A 203 0.43 -15.38 16.16
CA PHE A 203 0.93 -16.27 15.10
C PHE A 203 1.41 -17.60 15.70
N GLU A 204 0.88 -18.72 15.20
CA GLU A 204 1.20 -20.07 15.66
C GLU A 204 1.32 -21.04 14.47
N THR A 205 2.43 -21.78 14.41
CA THR A 205 2.57 -22.93 13.49
C THR A 205 2.37 -24.23 14.27
N LYS A 206 1.49 -25.12 13.81
CA LYS A 206 1.37 -26.46 14.40
C LYS A 206 2.55 -27.34 13.97
N THR A 207 2.87 -28.35 14.79
CA THR A 207 3.91 -29.33 14.44
C THR A 207 3.59 -29.99 13.10
N GLY A 208 4.54 -29.95 12.16
CA GLY A 208 4.36 -30.45 10.80
C GLY A 208 3.77 -29.44 9.81
N ALA A 209 3.55 -28.18 10.20
CA ALA A 209 3.21 -27.12 9.26
C ALA A 209 4.37 -26.79 8.31
N ASN A 210 4.05 -26.43 7.07
CA ASN A 210 5.03 -26.00 6.07
C ASN A 210 4.91 -24.49 5.86
N PHE A 211 5.73 -23.71 6.57
CA PHE A 211 5.71 -22.25 6.49
C PHE A 211 7.01 -21.73 5.91
N THR A 212 6.90 -20.91 4.86
CA THR A 212 8.05 -20.17 4.32
C THR A 212 7.78 -18.67 4.36
N ALA A 213 8.80 -17.89 4.68
CA ALA A 213 8.77 -16.43 4.65
C ALA A 213 10.03 -15.92 3.96
N SER A 214 9.87 -15.11 2.93
CA SER A 214 11.00 -14.59 2.15
C SER A 214 10.81 -13.13 1.75
N ILE A 215 11.92 -12.42 1.67
CA ILE A 215 11.94 -11.06 1.13
C ILE A 215 12.40 -11.15 -0.33
N ASN A 216 11.51 -10.77 -1.24
CA ASN A 216 11.83 -10.59 -2.65
C ASN A 216 11.90 -9.09 -2.93
N SER A 217 13.09 -8.53 -2.71
CA SER A 217 13.33 -7.08 -2.80
C SER A 217 12.80 -6.53 -4.11
N SER A 218 11.89 -5.56 -4.02
CA SER A 218 11.33 -4.87 -5.18
C SER A 218 11.68 -3.37 -5.12
N ALA A 219 11.57 -2.68 -6.25
CA ALA A 219 11.74 -1.22 -6.28
C ALA A 219 10.63 -0.46 -5.52
N CYS A 220 9.63 -1.17 -4.99
CA CYS A 220 8.62 -0.58 -4.12
C CYS A 220 9.23 -0.22 -2.76
N THR A 221 9.35 1.07 -2.50
CA THR A 221 9.64 1.62 -1.18
C THR A 221 8.45 2.46 -0.71
N ASN A 222 8.05 2.31 0.55
CA ASN A 222 7.03 3.13 1.23
C ASN A 222 5.55 2.89 0.89
N GLY A 223 5.12 1.67 0.56
CA GLY A 223 3.70 1.30 0.65
C GLY A 223 2.69 2.31 0.07
N LEU A 224 3.07 3.03 -0.99
CA LEU A 224 2.34 4.18 -1.50
C LEU A 224 1.05 3.68 -2.14
N ARG A 225 -0.05 3.79 -1.39
CA ARG A 225 -1.35 4.07 -2.00
C ARG A 225 -1.24 5.45 -2.63
N ILE A 226 -1.82 5.66 -3.81
CA ILE A 226 -1.95 7.01 -4.35
C ILE A 226 -2.90 7.79 -3.41
N GLY A 227 -2.29 8.44 -2.42
CA GLY A 227 -2.95 9.43 -1.58
C GLY A 227 -3.10 10.69 -2.40
N TYR A 228 -4.33 11.02 -2.78
CA TYR A 228 -4.68 12.36 -3.24
C TYR A 228 -4.35 13.35 -2.13
N THR A 229 -3.15 13.92 -2.17
CA THR A 229 -2.71 14.99 -1.29
C THR A 229 -2.37 16.19 -2.17
N ASN A 230 -3.37 17.06 -2.36
CA ASN A 230 -3.08 18.48 -2.49
C ASN A 230 -2.96 19.02 -1.07
N ASN A 231 -1.82 18.76 -0.44
CA ASN A 231 -1.14 19.69 0.46
C ASN A 231 0.04 18.99 1.14
N THR A 232 1.17 19.67 1.07
CA THR A 232 2.37 19.43 1.86
C THR A 232 2.05 19.63 3.34
N ASP A 233 2.77 18.84 4.15
CA ASP A 233 2.87 18.89 5.61
C ASP A 233 1.84 18.02 6.39
N GLU A 234 2.41 16.97 6.99
CA GLU A 234 1.83 15.94 7.87
C GLU A 234 0.79 14.97 7.27
N LYS A 235 1.17 13.68 7.24
CA LYS A 235 0.26 12.52 7.05
C LYS A 235 -0.96 12.68 7.98
N PRO A 236 -2.19 12.28 7.60
CA PRO A 236 -2.47 10.84 7.53
C PRO A 236 -3.59 10.44 6.55
N TYR A 237 -3.79 9.13 6.44
CA TYR A 237 -5.04 8.48 6.08
C TYR A 237 -6.24 9.44 5.91
N ARG A 238 -6.78 9.53 4.69
CA ARG A 238 -8.23 9.71 4.59
C ARG A 238 -8.84 8.45 5.20
N SER A 239 -9.18 8.56 6.49
CA SER A 239 -10.23 7.75 7.07
C SER A 239 -11.39 7.75 6.07
N LEU A 240 -11.82 6.56 5.68
CA LEU A 240 -13.25 6.35 5.54
C LEU A 240 -13.83 6.73 6.90
N SER A 241 -14.26 7.99 7.02
CA SER A 241 -15.17 8.43 8.08
C SER A 241 -16.55 7.83 7.77
N SER A 242 -16.63 6.50 7.76
CA SER A 242 -17.86 5.86 8.19
C SER A 242 -17.82 5.89 9.71
N THR A 243 -18.47 6.89 10.28
CA THR A 243 -19.09 6.72 11.59
C THR A 243 -20.03 5.54 11.45
N ILE A 244 -19.53 4.33 11.69
CA ILE A 244 -20.38 3.19 12.04
C ILE A 244 -20.59 3.35 13.55
N PRO A 245 -21.78 3.73 14.03
CA PRO A 245 -22.14 3.43 15.39
C PRO A 245 -22.38 1.91 15.46
N MET A 246 -21.39 1.15 15.93
CA MET A 246 -21.70 0.00 16.76
C MET A 246 -21.24 0.35 18.16
N ASP A 247 -22.23 0.83 18.92
CA ASP A 247 -22.25 1.20 20.32
C ASP A 247 -20.99 1.82 20.95
N SER A 248 -21.12 3.10 21.26
CA SER A 248 -20.20 3.90 22.04
C SER A 248 -20.10 3.44 23.49
N VAL A 249 -18.87 3.25 24.01
CA VAL A 249 -18.37 4.01 25.17
C VAL A 249 -16.85 4.15 25.04
N VAL A 250 -16.42 5.38 24.79
CA VAL A 250 -15.04 5.82 25.00
C VAL A 250 -14.84 6.04 26.51
N ARG A 251 -13.83 5.37 27.08
CA ARG A 251 -13.08 5.91 28.23
C ARG A 251 -11.59 5.67 27.97
N PHE A 252 -10.91 6.74 27.55
CA PHE A 252 -9.46 6.79 27.58
C PHE A 252 -9.03 6.85 29.04
N VAL A 253 -8.41 5.76 29.52
CA VAL A 253 -7.63 5.79 30.75
C VAL A 253 -6.17 5.83 30.30
N ASN A 254 -5.53 6.98 30.51
CA ASN A 254 -4.08 7.07 30.41
C ASN A 254 -3.50 6.33 31.61
N ASP A 255 -3.15 5.07 31.44
CA ASP A 255 -2.18 4.38 32.28
C ASP A 255 -1.41 3.39 31.41
N PHE A 256 -0.32 3.91 30.80
CA PHE A 256 0.74 3.06 30.30
C PHE A 256 2.03 3.46 31.01
N GLU A 257 2.44 2.64 31.97
CA GLU A 257 3.77 2.73 32.58
C GLU A 257 4.80 2.25 31.57
N ILE A 258 5.56 3.19 31.00
CA ILE A 258 6.77 2.88 30.23
C ILE A 258 7.83 2.42 31.23
N THR A 259 8.19 1.14 31.17
CA THR A 259 9.37 0.64 31.88
C THR A 259 10.63 1.09 31.14
N ALA A 260 11.68 1.45 31.89
CA ALA A 260 12.87 2.19 31.42
C ALA A 260 13.74 1.49 30.35
N ASN A 261 13.35 0.33 29.83
CA ASN A 261 14.14 -0.48 28.89
C ASN A 261 13.71 -0.34 27.42
N ASP A 262 12.60 0.33 27.11
CA ASP A 262 12.11 0.55 25.74
C ASP A 262 12.30 2.00 25.24
N LEU A 263 13.20 2.77 25.86
CA LEU A 263 13.51 4.10 25.33
C LEU A 263 14.29 3.96 24.01
N PRO A 264 13.84 4.63 22.93
CA PRO A 264 14.59 4.65 21.67
C PRO A 264 15.99 5.22 21.94
N ILE A 265 17.02 4.52 21.46
CA ILE A 265 18.40 5.00 21.59
C ILE A 265 18.50 6.36 20.91
N THR A 266 18.82 7.39 21.68
CA THR A 266 19.05 8.74 21.17
C THR A 266 20.55 9.01 21.15
N PHE A 267 21.00 9.72 20.12
CA PHE A 267 22.40 10.11 20.00
C PHE A 267 22.49 11.55 19.51
N ASN A 268 23.52 12.25 19.99
CA ASN A 268 23.73 13.66 19.69
C ASN A 268 24.78 13.79 18.59
N ILE A 269 24.55 14.74 17.67
CA ILE A 269 25.54 15.12 16.66
C ILE A 269 25.79 16.62 16.75
N TYR A 270 27.04 17.02 16.95
CA TYR A 270 27.40 18.42 17.04
C TYR A 270 28.82 18.73 16.56
N PRO A 271 29.08 19.91 15.99
CA PRO A 271 28.06 20.89 15.60
C PRO A 271 27.24 20.41 14.39
N ASN A 272 26.00 20.88 14.28
CA ASN A 272 25.17 20.71 13.08
C ASN A 272 24.36 22.00 12.88
N PRO A 273 24.59 22.81 11.83
CA PRO A 273 25.53 22.58 10.73
C PRO A 273 27.01 22.50 11.14
N ASN A 274 27.85 21.87 10.33
CA ASN A 274 29.30 21.75 10.55
C ASN A 274 30.12 22.26 9.35
N SER A 275 31.44 22.41 9.55
CA SER A 275 32.41 22.82 8.52
C SER A 275 33.32 21.66 8.07
N GLY A 276 32.83 20.42 8.14
CA GLY A 276 33.53 19.22 7.70
C GLY A 276 34.00 18.32 8.84
N GLN A 277 33.95 18.77 10.09
CA GLN A 277 34.25 17.99 11.28
C GLN A 277 33.12 18.07 12.28
N PHE A 278 32.73 16.93 12.86
CA PHE A 278 31.68 16.85 13.87
C PHE A 278 31.85 15.62 14.75
N THR A 279 31.18 15.66 15.90
CA THR A 279 31.21 14.62 16.93
C THR A 279 29.86 13.95 17.04
N ILE A 280 29.88 12.62 17.07
CA ILE A 280 28.72 11.78 17.39
C ILE A 280 28.91 11.30 18.82
N GLU A 281 27.94 11.61 19.68
CA GLU A 281 27.91 11.19 21.08
C GLU A 281 26.72 10.25 21.31
N LEU A 282 27.02 9.07 21.85
CA LEU A 282 26.08 8.00 22.11
C LEU A 282 26.23 7.53 23.56
N GLU A 283 25.15 7.60 24.33
CA GLU A 283 25.10 7.01 25.67
C GLU A 283 24.94 5.49 25.56
N ASN A 284 25.66 4.75 26.41
CA ASN A 284 25.63 3.28 26.47
C ASN A 284 25.98 2.58 25.14
N VAL A 285 27.23 2.72 24.70
CA VAL A 285 27.77 2.02 23.52
C VAL A 285 27.83 0.51 23.79
N ALA A 286 27.02 -0.28 23.06
CA ALA A 286 27.08 -1.73 23.11
C ALA A 286 28.28 -2.27 22.31
N THR A 287 28.64 -3.52 22.60
CA THR A 287 29.69 -4.25 21.88
C THR A 287 29.40 -4.27 20.38
N ASN A 288 30.36 -3.85 19.56
CA ASN A 288 30.28 -3.73 18.10
C ASN A 288 29.40 -2.60 17.55
N SER A 289 29.17 -1.54 18.32
CA SER A 289 28.52 -0.34 17.80
C SER A 289 29.31 0.29 16.64
N SER A 290 28.63 0.77 15.61
CA SER A 290 29.27 1.37 14.43
C SER A 290 28.51 2.58 13.91
N ILE A 291 29.27 3.48 13.28
CA ILE A 291 28.80 4.66 12.59
C ILE A 291 29.06 4.46 11.10
N GLU A 292 28.05 4.74 10.29
CA GLU A 292 28.13 4.79 8.84
C GLU A 292 27.63 6.15 8.35
N ILE A 293 28.32 6.76 7.39
CA ILE A 293 27.92 8.06 6.83
C ILE A 293 27.74 7.91 5.33
N TYR A 294 26.63 8.45 4.82
CA TYR A 294 26.24 8.38 3.43
C TYR A 294 26.07 9.78 2.85
N ASP A 295 26.48 9.96 1.58
CA ASP A 295 26.19 11.18 0.83
C ASP A 295 24.72 11.24 0.35
N GLY A 296 24.34 12.34 -0.30
CA GLY A 296 22.98 12.54 -0.81
C GLY A 296 22.53 11.56 -1.90
N LEU A 297 23.44 10.76 -2.48
CA LEU A 297 23.12 9.70 -3.44
C LEU A 297 23.13 8.31 -2.79
N GLY A 298 23.34 8.23 -1.47
CA GLY A 298 23.37 6.97 -0.73
C GLY A 298 24.71 6.24 -0.80
N LYS A 299 25.79 6.88 -1.29
CA LYS A 299 27.13 6.28 -1.27
C LYS A 299 27.72 6.38 0.13
N LYS A 300 28.20 5.25 0.66
CA LYS A 300 28.90 5.21 1.95
C LYS A 300 30.26 5.91 1.85
N ILE A 301 30.45 6.93 2.67
CA ILE A 301 31.65 7.76 2.76
C ILE A 301 32.53 7.35 3.94
N VAL A 302 31.91 7.07 5.09
CA VAL A 302 32.62 6.68 6.32
C VAL A 302 31.98 5.42 6.90
N SER A 303 32.81 4.54 7.44
CA SER A 303 32.40 3.44 8.30
C SER A 303 33.41 3.31 9.43
N LYS A 304 32.96 3.44 10.68
CA LYS A 304 33.82 3.44 11.86
C LYS A 304 33.16 2.70 13.01
N VAL A 305 33.91 1.83 13.67
CA VAL A 305 33.46 1.17 14.91
C VAL A 305 33.61 2.16 16.07
N MET A 306 32.57 2.29 16.90
CA MET A 306 32.61 3.14 18.09
C MET A 306 33.33 2.40 19.22
N ALA A 307 34.51 2.89 19.58
CA ALA A 307 35.27 2.37 20.72
C ALA A 307 34.93 3.10 22.03
N THR A 308 34.38 4.32 21.96
CA THR A 308 33.98 5.12 23.11
C THR A 308 32.67 5.83 22.84
N ASN A 309 32.06 6.41 23.87
CA ASN A 309 30.80 7.15 23.79
C ASN A 309 30.85 8.36 22.85
N LYS A 310 32.05 8.87 22.52
CA LYS A 310 32.25 9.97 21.57
C LYS A 310 33.09 9.51 20.41
N THR A 311 32.65 9.82 19.20
CA THR A 311 33.42 9.56 17.99
C THR A 311 33.48 10.81 17.13
N GLU A 312 34.68 11.29 16.92
CA GLU A 312 34.96 12.37 15.97
C GLU A 312 35.00 11.81 14.55
N ILE A 313 34.39 12.58 13.65
CA ILE A 313 34.27 12.32 12.23
C ILE A 313 34.80 13.52 11.45
N ASP A 314 35.60 13.24 10.43
CA ASP A 314 36.07 14.22 9.46
C ASP A 314 35.59 13.82 8.05
N ILE A 315 34.79 14.70 7.43
CA ILE A 315 34.33 14.64 6.04
C ILE A 315 34.76 15.88 5.25
N SER A 316 35.78 16.61 5.70
CA SER A 316 36.26 17.86 5.09
C SER A 316 36.63 17.72 3.61
N MET A 317 37.07 16.53 3.19
CA MET A 317 37.40 16.21 1.79
C MET A 317 36.17 15.93 0.90
N GLN A 318 34.96 15.94 1.44
CA GLN A 318 33.73 15.68 0.70
C GLN A 318 33.06 16.98 0.25
N PRO A 319 32.18 16.94 -0.77
CA PRO A 319 31.44 18.13 -1.18
C PRO A 319 30.53 18.68 -0.07
N LYS A 320 30.36 20.00 0.00
CA LYS A 320 29.38 20.62 0.89
C LYS A 320 27.97 20.16 0.51
N GLY A 321 27.14 19.85 1.50
CA GLY A 321 25.83 19.25 1.25
C GLY A 321 25.24 18.52 2.47
N ILE A 322 24.24 17.70 2.18
CA ILE A 322 23.52 16.93 3.20
C ILE A 322 24.09 15.51 3.26
N TYR A 323 24.31 15.03 4.49
CA TYR A 323 24.78 13.67 4.75
C TYR A 323 23.83 12.96 5.73
N LEU A 324 23.74 11.64 5.59
CA LEU A 324 23.01 10.78 6.51
C LEU A 324 23.99 10.03 7.40
N VAL A 325 23.82 10.15 8.71
CA VAL A 325 24.59 9.45 9.73
C VAL A 325 23.74 8.32 10.29
N LYS A 326 24.18 7.09 10.10
CA LYS A 326 23.55 5.88 10.63
C LYS A 326 24.41 5.34 11.77
N VAL A 327 23.80 5.21 12.94
CA VAL A 327 24.41 4.60 14.12
C VAL A 327 23.75 3.24 14.34
N VAL A 328 24.57 2.19 14.41
CA VAL A 328 24.16 0.84 14.76
C VAL A 328 24.70 0.56 16.16
N ASN A 329 23.83 0.31 17.13
CA ASN A 329 24.20 0.01 18.52
C ASN A 329 23.49 -1.27 18.96
N GLY A 330 24.20 -2.41 18.95
CA GLY A 330 23.60 -3.73 19.17
C GLY A 330 22.54 -4.05 18.12
N ASN A 331 21.28 -4.24 18.56
CA ASN A 331 20.15 -4.53 17.68
C ASN A 331 19.41 -3.28 17.20
N THR A 332 19.83 -2.09 17.63
CA THR A 332 19.17 -0.83 17.25
C THR A 332 19.94 -0.12 16.15
N VAL A 333 19.18 0.50 15.24
CA VAL A 333 19.70 1.30 14.15
C VAL A 333 18.95 2.62 14.12
N VAL A 334 19.69 3.72 14.24
CA VAL A 334 19.12 5.07 14.24
C VAL A 334 19.84 5.89 13.18
N THR A 335 19.08 6.63 12.37
CA THR A 335 19.64 7.48 11.30
C THR A 335 19.27 8.92 11.56
N ASN A 336 20.23 9.83 11.40
CA ASN A 336 20.02 11.25 11.57
C ASN A 336 20.72 12.04 10.45
N LYS A 337 20.19 13.21 10.12
CA LYS A 337 20.70 14.06 9.03
C LYS A 337 21.65 15.13 9.59
N ILE A 338 22.75 15.38 8.87
CA ILE A 338 23.64 16.51 9.13
C ILE A 338 23.80 17.41 7.91
N VAL A 339 24.10 18.69 8.15
CA VAL A 339 24.36 19.68 7.12
C VAL A 339 25.82 20.12 7.19
N TYR A 340 26.58 19.86 6.12
CA TYR A 340 27.95 20.35 5.94
C TYR A 340 27.95 21.58 5.03
N GLN A 341 28.42 22.71 5.55
CA GLN A 341 28.39 24.03 4.91
C GLN A 341 29.72 24.54 4.37
#